data_AF-A0A9R0VYT5-F1
#
_entry.id   AF-A0A9R0VYT5-F1
#
_cell.length_a   1.000
_cell.length_b   1.000
_cell.length_c   1.000
_cell.angle_alpha   90.00
_cell.angle_beta   90.00
_cell.angle_gamma   90.00
#
_symmetry.space_group_name_H-M   'P 1'
#
loop_
_entity.id
_entity.type
_entity.pdbx_description
1 polymer ?
#
loop_
_entity_poly.entity_id
_entity_poly.type
_entity_poly.pdbx_seq_one_letter_code
_entity_poly.pdbx_strand_id
1 'polypeptide(L)'
;MRIWFQVTLYGIDCPDYSFRKFTDDGKYLVAFSRNHQDLIVYRPIWLTFSCHEECDSHDLPANAERFDSFFKQLYSISLASSNEYICEDFFLYMECHQYGLFATSTARSNESSVTEGAIHGVPSIEKITFYLVRLEDGAILDEKAFCNDFINLAHSIGAYLYEDLVCIVSLRYQTIHVLQIRDSGSLVEVRRIGAFCREDDELFLYSHGQAAQGSSFLPGIKQRLLSFIFRKTWNEEPDQALRVQHLKKKFYFHFQDYVDLIIWKVQFLDRHHLFIKFGSVNGRVTRSTDQNLAFFAVYNMETTEIVSLYQNSSEELYSLFEHYYDHFHANPQNSLHEKFISSNPNSVHALDQLRTIKSKASSPSQLFSAIDRHRHCTEYPIKFISVRQPNVVKFKIKPGSDSGASDSRGKRISSLFHPFFPLALSIQQTNMQPTVVNVHFRR
;
A
#
# COMPACT_ATOMS: atom_id res chain seq x y z
N MET A 1 1.54 -10.09 -22.58
CA MET A 1 0.48 -9.13 -22.94
C MET A 1 -0.07 -9.48 -24.34
N ARG A 2 -1.38 -9.78 -24.50
CA ARG A 2 -2.05 -9.85 -25.82
C ARG A 2 -2.46 -8.45 -26.33
N ILE A 3 -2.28 -7.44 -25.49
CA ILE A 3 -2.56 -6.04 -25.73
C ILE A 3 -1.27 -5.39 -26.22
N TRP A 4 -1.31 -4.78 -27.40
CA TRP A 4 -0.22 -4.00 -27.97
C TRP A 4 -0.80 -2.68 -28.45
N PHE A 5 -0.03 -1.62 -28.32
CA PHE A 5 -0.40 -0.29 -28.77
C PHE A 5 0.02 -0.11 -30.23
N GLN A 6 -0.69 0.75 -30.95
CA GLN A 6 -0.39 1.10 -32.34
C GLN A 6 -0.15 2.60 -32.52
N VAL A 7 -0.85 3.43 -31.75
CA VAL A 7 -0.85 4.89 -31.89
C VAL A 7 -0.36 5.52 -30.59
N THR A 8 0.44 6.59 -30.72
CA THR A 8 0.76 7.50 -29.60
C THR A 8 0.38 8.92 -29.99
N LEU A 9 -0.39 9.58 -29.14
CA LEU A 9 -0.60 11.01 -29.18
C LEU A 9 0.26 11.66 -28.12
N TYR A 10 1.12 12.58 -28.55
CA TYR A 10 2.06 13.25 -27.67
C TYR A 10 1.51 14.60 -27.23
N GLY A 11 1.70 14.94 -25.95
CA GLY A 11 1.37 16.26 -25.41
C GLY A 11 -0.10 16.64 -25.59
N ILE A 12 -1.01 15.74 -25.22
CA ILE A 12 -2.45 16.05 -25.26
C ILE A 12 -2.77 17.21 -24.29
N ASP A 13 -3.67 18.08 -24.70
CA ASP A 13 -4.19 19.16 -23.86
C ASP A 13 -5.00 18.55 -22.70
N CYS A 14 -4.49 18.73 -21.49
CA CYS A 14 -4.87 17.94 -20.33
C CYS A 14 -4.93 18.82 -19.08
N PRO A 15 -5.93 18.65 -18.20
CA PRO A 15 -5.97 19.36 -16.94
C PRO A 15 -4.75 19.01 -16.08
N ASP A 16 -4.27 20.01 -15.34
CA ASP A 16 -3.08 19.89 -14.51
C ASP A 16 -3.39 19.19 -13.19
N TYR A 17 -3.70 17.89 -13.29
CA TYR A 17 -4.07 17.01 -12.20
C TYR A 17 -3.03 15.91 -11.98
N SER A 18 -3.01 15.39 -10.75
CA SER A 18 -2.22 14.22 -10.38
C SER A 18 -3.03 12.96 -10.69
N PHE A 19 -2.82 12.39 -11.88
CA PHE A 19 -3.46 11.14 -12.29
C PHE A 19 -2.85 9.96 -11.54
N ARG A 20 -3.70 9.18 -10.86
CA ARG A 20 -3.26 8.16 -9.90
C ARG A 20 -3.33 6.75 -10.44
N LYS A 21 -4.52 6.27 -10.78
CA LYS A 21 -4.73 4.87 -11.18
C LYS A 21 -6.05 4.70 -11.92
N PHE A 22 -6.11 3.71 -12.80
CA PHE A 22 -7.36 3.09 -13.20
C PHE A 22 -7.87 2.16 -12.09
N THR A 23 -9.18 2.09 -11.88
CA THR A 23 -9.78 1.00 -11.10
C THR A 23 -9.49 -0.33 -11.80
N ASP A 24 -9.41 -1.45 -11.05
CA ASP A 24 -9.08 -2.74 -11.67
C ASP A 24 -10.17 -3.24 -12.63
N ASP A 25 -11.42 -2.77 -12.48
CA ASP A 25 -12.49 -2.97 -13.46
C ASP A 25 -12.38 -2.05 -14.70
N GLY A 26 -11.43 -1.12 -14.70
CA GLY A 26 -11.15 -0.19 -15.80
C GLY A 26 -12.22 0.88 -16.02
N LYS A 27 -13.27 0.92 -15.20
CA LYS A 27 -14.38 1.86 -15.42
C LYS A 27 -14.04 3.30 -15.08
N TYR A 28 -13.10 3.50 -14.16
CA TYR A 28 -12.77 4.81 -13.64
C TYR A 28 -11.27 5.08 -13.69
N LEU A 29 -10.90 6.31 -14.02
CA LEU A 29 -9.58 6.88 -13.82
C LEU A 29 -9.67 7.90 -12.68
N VAL A 30 -8.91 7.65 -11.61
CA VAL A 30 -8.87 8.49 -10.42
C VAL A 30 -7.71 9.49 -10.53
N ALA A 31 -8.00 10.75 -10.24
CA ALA A 31 -7.03 11.83 -10.20
C ALA A 31 -7.28 12.75 -8.99
N PHE A 32 -6.24 13.48 -8.60
CA PHE A 32 -6.32 14.51 -7.56
C PHE A 32 -5.97 15.87 -8.14
N SER A 33 -6.57 16.93 -7.61
CA SER A 33 -6.18 18.29 -7.96
C SER A 33 -4.72 18.56 -7.58
N ARG A 34 -4.06 19.53 -8.23
CA ARG A 34 -2.66 19.88 -7.96
C ARG A 34 -2.41 20.37 -6.53
N ASN A 35 -3.41 20.98 -5.89
CA ASN A 35 -3.36 21.36 -4.47
C ASN A 35 -3.72 20.20 -3.53
N HIS A 36 -3.99 18.99 -4.04
CA HIS A 36 -4.38 17.81 -3.28
C HIS A 36 -5.59 18.05 -2.36
N GLN A 37 -6.62 18.76 -2.83
CA GLN A 37 -7.84 19.00 -2.06
C GLN A 37 -9.07 18.31 -2.67
N ASP A 38 -9.07 18.16 -3.99
CA ASP A 38 -10.21 17.63 -4.72
C ASP A 38 -9.89 16.26 -5.32
N LEU A 39 -10.85 15.36 -5.20
CA LEU A 39 -10.91 14.09 -5.91
C LEU A 39 -11.66 14.30 -7.23
N ILE A 40 -11.01 13.93 -8.33
CA ILE A 40 -11.59 13.97 -9.67
C ILE A 40 -11.65 12.55 -10.21
N VAL A 41 -12.83 12.15 -10.68
CA VAL A 41 -13.04 10.82 -11.26
C VAL A 41 -13.51 10.96 -12.70
N TYR A 42 -12.83 10.24 -13.58
CA TYR A 42 -13.09 10.19 -15.00
C TYR A 42 -13.60 8.82 -15.43
N ARG A 43 -14.45 8.80 -16.46
CA ARG A 43 -14.83 7.60 -17.19
C ARG A 43 -14.05 7.55 -18.52
N PRO A 44 -13.30 6.48 -18.81
CA PRO A 44 -12.71 6.28 -20.13
C PRO A 44 -13.81 6.15 -21.19
N ILE A 45 -13.71 6.91 -22.27
CA ILE A 45 -14.67 6.93 -23.38
C ILE A 45 -14.04 6.65 -24.75
N TRP A 46 -12.72 6.51 -24.87
CA TRP A 46 -12.04 6.43 -26.17
C TRP A 46 -12.54 5.30 -27.11
N LEU A 47 -13.22 4.26 -26.60
CA LEU A 47 -13.85 3.25 -27.46
C LEU A 47 -14.96 3.84 -28.37
N THR A 48 -15.46 5.05 -28.10
CA THR A 48 -16.39 5.77 -28.97
C THR A 48 -15.73 6.44 -30.17
N PHE A 49 -14.42 6.27 -30.37
CA PHE A 49 -13.75 6.56 -31.65
C PHE A 49 -14.19 5.56 -32.73
N SER A 50 -15.50 5.40 -32.96
CA SER A 50 -16.02 4.69 -34.12
C SER A 50 -15.91 5.61 -35.34
N CYS A 51 -15.14 5.21 -36.33
CA CYS A 51 -15.11 5.85 -37.65
C CYS A 51 -16.52 5.75 -38.26
N HIS A 52 -17.34 6.78 -38.06
CA HIS A 52 -18.54 6.97 -38.85
C HIS A 52 -18.17 7.91 -39.99
N GLU A 53 -18.52 7.47 -41.20
CA GLU A 53 -18.23 8.06 -42.50
C GLU A 53 -16.88 7.64 -43.09
N GLU A 54 -16.84 7.53 -44.42
CA GLU A 54 -15.76 7.00 -45.26
C GLU A 54 -14.46 7.79 -45.08
N CYS A 55 -13.82 7.65 -43.92
CA CYS A 55 -12.59 8.34 -43.58
C CYS A 55 -11.42 7.43 -43.94
N ASP A 56 -10.46 7.96 -44.71
CA ASP A 56 -9.19 7.31 -44.95
C ASP A 56 -8.64 6.78 -43.63
N SER A 57 -8.28 5.50 -43.63
CA SER A 57 -8.05 4.64 -42.45
C SER A 57 -7.01 5.12 -41.42
N HIS A 58 -6.46 6.33 -41.56
CA HIS A 58 -5.41 6.91 -40.75
C HIS A 58 -5.79 8.18 -39.97
N ASP A 59 -6.88 8.88 -40.29
CA ASP A 59 -7.15 10.17 -39.64
C ASP A 59 -7.86 10.00 -38.29
N LEU A 60 -7.39 10.74 -37.27
CA LEU A 60 -8.04 10.83 -35.96
C LEU A 60 -9.01 12.01 -35.98
N PRO A 61 -10.07 12.00 -35.15
CA PRO A 61 -10.93 13.17 -35.04
C PRO A 61 -10.14 14.40 -34.63
N ALA A 62 -10.52 15.57 -35.14
CA ALA A 62 -9.85 16.84 -34.88
C ALA A 62 -9.74 17.19 -33.37
N ASN A 63 -10.58 16.61 -32.52
CA ASN A 63 -10.52 16.79 -31.07
C ASN A 63 -9.62 15.78 -30.33
N ALA A 64 -9.01 14.81 -31.02
CA ALA A 64 -8.18 13.77 -30.38
C ALA A 64 -6.94 14.34 -29.65
N GLU A 65 -6.58 15.60 -29.86
CA GLU A 65 -5.54 16.28 -29.08
C GLU A 65 -5.97 16.66 -27.67
N ARG A 66 -7.27 16.53 -27.32
CA ARG A 66 -7.81 16.87 -25.99
C ARG A 66 -7.98 15.64 -25.11
N PHE A 67 -7.68 15.79 -23.82
CA PHE A 67 -7.90 14.77 -22.80
C PHE A 67 -9.37 14.32 -22.73
N ASP A 68 -10.31 15.26 -22.87
CA ASP A 68 -11.75 15.02 -22.81
C ASP A 68 -12.27 14.09 -23.91
N SER A 69 -11.50 13.91 -24.99
CA SER A 69 -11.83 12.95 -26.05
C SER A 69 -11.56 11.50 -25.65
N PHE A 70 -10.72 11.28 -24.64
CA PHE A 70 -10.43 9.95 -24.08
C PHE A 70 -11.15 9.70 -22.77
N PHE A 71 -11.44 10.75 -22.01
CA PHE A 71 -11.95 10.66 -20.65
C PHE A 71 -13.03 11.69 -20.38
N LYS A 72 -14.23 11.23 -20.00
CA LYS A 72 -15.30 12.12 -19.53
C LYS A 72 -15.17 12.32 -18.02
N GLN A 73 -15.01 13.55 -17.55
CA GLN A 73 -15.11 13.84 -16.13
C GLN A 73 -16.52 13.52 -15.63
N LEU A 74 -16.63 12.71 -14.56
CA LEU A 74 -17.91 12.40 -13.93
C LEU A 74 -18.25 13.42 -12.86
N TYR A 75 -17.31 13.69 -11.95
CA TYR A 75 -17.45 14.64 -10.87
C TYR A 75 -16.08 15.12 -10.38
N SER A 76 -16.12 16.21 -9.61
CA SER A 76 -15.01 16.72 -8.81
C SER A 76 -15.58 17.06 -7.43
N ILE A 77 -15.04 16.46 -6.37
CA ILE A 77 -15.49 16.66 -4.98
C ILE A 77 -14.32 17.07 -4.11
N SER A 78 -14.55 17.95 -3.15
CA SER A 78 -13.53 18.35 -2.18
C SER A 78 -13.50 17.37 -1.02
N LEU A 79 -12.37 16.67 -0.83
CA LEU A 79 -12.16 15.76 0.31
C LEU A 79 -11.38 16.42 1.43
N ALA A 80 -10.54 17.40 1.11
CA ALA A 80 -9.70 18.10 2.07
C ALA A 80 -10.11 19.58 2.11
N SER A 81 -10.11 20.16 3.31
CA SER A 81 -10.38 21.58 3.51
C SER A 81 -9.25 22.24 4.32
N SER A 82 -9.12 23.56 4.18
CA SER A 82 -8.18 24.36 4.97
C SER A 82 -6.71 23.90 4.84
N ASN A 83 -6.14 23.33 5.91
CA ASN A 83 -4.75 22.86 6.02
C ASN A 83 -4.62 21.33 5.82
N GLU A 84 -5.70 20.65 5.44
CA GLU A 84 -5.68 19.24 5.08
C GLU A 84 -5.34 19.04 3.61
N TYR A 85 -4.69 17.91 3.31
CA TYR A 85 -4.36 17.47 1.96
C TYR A 85 -4.70 15.99 1.80
N ILE A 86 -5.18 15.61 0.62
CA ILE A 86 -5.36 14.23 0.21
C ILE A 86 -3.99 13.55 0.23
N CYS A 87 -3.92 12.41 0.94
CA CYS A 87 -2.76 11.54 0.97
C CYS A 87 -2.60 10.87 -0.38
N GLU A 88 -1.78 11.48 -1.23
CA GLU A 88 -1.71 11.11 -2.64
C GLU A 88 -1.37 9.62 -2.85
N ASP A 89 -0.51 9.03 -2.03
CA ASP A 89 -0.10 7.62 -2.13
C ASP A 89 -1.07 6.61 -1.50
N PHE A 90 -2.25 7.05 -1.09
CA PHE A 90 -3.26 6.22 -0.47
C PHE A 90 -4.58 6.21 -1.25
N PHE A 91 -4.94 5.05 -1.78
CA PHE A 91 -6.24 4.79 -2.37
C PHE A 91 -6.50 3.29 -2.35
N LEU A 92 -7.57 2.87 -1.68
CA LEU A 92 -8.07 1.50 -1.67
C LEU A 92 -9.50 1.48 -2.20
N TYR A 93 -9.99 0.36 -2.71
CA TYR A 93 -11.40 0.22 -3.11
C TYR A 93 -11.84 -1.23 -3.01
N MET A 94 -13.14 -1.42 -2.80
CA MET A 94 -13.73 -2.75 -2.68
C MET A 94 -13.79 -3.49 -4.03
N GLU A 95 -13.88 -4.82 -3.98
CA GLU A 95 -14.04 -5.69 -5.17
C GLU A 95 -15.30 -5.39 -5.97
N CYS A 96 -16.39 -4.95 -5.32
CA CYS A 96 -17.58 -4.50 -6.01
C CYS A 96 -17.34 -3.22 -6.83
N HIS A 97 -16.18 -2.57 -6.66
CA HIS A 97 -15.77 -1.31 -7.27
C HIS A 97 -16.78 -0.18 -7.09
N GLN A 98 -17.65 -0.31 -6.08
CA GLN A 98 -18.68 0.66 -5.77
C GLN A 98 -18.14 1.76 -4.86
N TYR A 99 -17.26 1.39 -3.91
CA TYR A 99 -16.73 2.28 -2.90
C TYR A 99 -15.21 2.37 -2.97
N GLY A 100 -14.70 3.61 -2.87
CA GLY A 100 -13.30 3.94 -2.73
C GLY A 100 -13.03 4.51 -1.33
N LEU A 101 -11.92 4.09 -0.74
CA LEU A 101 -11.40 4.59 0.52
C LEU A 101 -10.22 5.53 0.24
N PHE A 102 -10.40 6.78 0.62
CA PHE A 102 -9.41 7.86 0.50
C PHE A 102 -8.98 8.31 1.87
N ALA A 103 -7.87 9.05 1.96
CA ALA A 103 -7.43 9.63 3.22
C ALA A 103 -6.94 11.06 3.02
N THR A 104 -7.24 11.93 3.99
CA THR A 104 -6.61 13.25 4.13
C THR A 104 -5.78 13.30 5.39
N SER A 105 -4.81 14.22 5.40
CA SER A 105 -4.02 14.52 6.59
C SER A 105 -3.68 16.00 6.66
N THR A 106 -3.63 16.55 7.87
CA THR A 106 -2.97 17.84 8.08
C THR A 106 -1.46 17.74 7.88
N ALA A 107 -0.81 18.89 7.68
CA ALA A 107 0.65 18.94 7.67
C ALA A 107 1.23 18.44 9.00
N ARG A 108 2.40 17.80 8.94
CA ARG A 108 3.07 17.28 10.13
C ARG A 108 3.42 18.43 11.08
N SER A 109 2.93 18.35 12.32
CA SER A 109 3.38 19.22 13.40
C SER A 109 4.65 18.64 14.02
N ASN A 110 5.70 19.45 14.15
CA ASN A 110 6.92 19.05 14.86
C ASN A 110 6.74 19.05 16.39
N GLU A 111 5.60 19.50 16.90
CA GLU A 111 5.29 19.44 18.32
C GLU A 111 4.84 18.04 18.72
N SER A 112 5.76 17.25 19.27
CA SER A 112 5.42 16.03 19.99
C SER A 112 4.95 16.41 21.39
N SER A 113 3.66 16.77 21.55
CA SER A 113 3.09 16.80 22.90
C SER A 113 3.21 15.40 23.50
N VAL A 114 3.72 15.30 24.73
CA VAL A 114 3.82 14.03 25.44
C VAL A 114 2.41 13.63 25.85
N THR A 115 1.72 12.93 24.96
CA THR A 115 0.39 12.37 25.20
C THR A 115 0.54 11.01 25.86
N GLU A 116 -0.25 10.76 26.90
CA GLU A 116 -0.27 9.47 27.58
C GLU A 116 -0.57 8.33 26.59
N GLY A 117 0.19 7.23 26.68
CA GLY A 117 0.07 6.08 25.77
C GLY A 117 0.75 6.21 24.40
N ALA A 118 1.30 7.38 24.05
CA ALA A 118 2.00 7.57 22.78
C ALA A 118 3.43 6.98 22.79
N ILE A 119 3.84 6.34 21.69
CA ILE A 119 5.22 5.88 21.51
C ILE A 119 6.16 7.07 21.28
N HIS A 120 7.19 7.16 22.13
CA HIS A 120 8.22 8.18 22.02
C HIS A 120 8.99 8.06 20.70
N GLY A 121 9.22 9.19 20.03
CA GLY A 121 9.94 9.25 18.74
C GLY A 121 9.09 8.97 17.50
N VAL A 122 7.81 8.57 17.66
CA VAL A 122 6.85 8.54 16.56
C VAL A 122 6.26 9.94 16.33
N PRO A 123 6.26 10.47 15.10
CA PRO A 123 5.66 11.78 14.81
C PRO A 123 4.17 11.84 15.17
N SER A 124 3.62 13.05 15.23
CA SER A 124 2.18 13.28 15.35
C SER A 124 1.66 13.99 14.10
N ILE A 125 0.50 13.56 13.62
CA ILE A 125 -0.34 14.31 12.69
C ILE A 125 -1.60 14.69 13.45
N GLU A 126 -1.93 15.97 13.46
CA GLU A 126 -3.05 16.52 14.22
C GLU A 126 -4.36 15.82 13.85
N LYS A 127 -4.62 15.64 12.55
CA LYS A 127 -5.82 14.97 12.05
C LYS A 127 -5.53 14.17 10.78
N ILE A 128 -5.92 12.91 10.79
CA ILE A 128 -5.94 12.01 9.63
C ILE A 128 -7.36 11.52 9.48
N THR A 129 -7.97 11.71 8.31
CA THR A 129 -9.37 11.32 8.07
C THR A 129 -9.45 10.35 6.91
N PHE A 130 -10.10 9.21 7.09
CA PHE A 130 -10.44 8.29 6.02
C PHE A 130 -11.85 8.57 5.54
N TYR A 131 -12.04 8.67 4.23
CA TYR A 131 -13.33 8.92 3.60
C TYR A 131 -13.76 7.72 2.76
N LEU A 132 -14.98 7.25 2.98
CA LEU A 132 -15.64 6.28 2.13
C LEU A 132 -16.46 7.02 1.07
N VAL A 133 -16.08 6.86 -0.20
CA VAL A 133 -16.69 7.58 -1.32
C VAL A 133 -17.29 6.58 -2.30
N ARG A 134 -18.53 6.83 -2.73
CA ARG A 134 -19.14 6.09 -3.84
C ARG A 134 -18.55 6.54 -5.16
N LEU A 135 -17.92 5.61 -5.88
CA LEU A 135 -17.18 5.93 -7.10
C LEU A 135 -18.07 6.33 -8.28
N GLU A 136 -19.34 5.94 -8.27
CA GLU A 136 -20.29 6.22 -9.35
C GLU A 136 -20.64 7.72 -9.47
N ASP A 137 -20.88 8.39 -8.34
CA ASP A 137 -21.41 9.75 -8.29
C ASP A 137 -20.64 10.71 -7.37
N GLY A 138 -19.64 10.21 -6.64
CA GLY A 138 -18.80 11.01 -5.75
C GLY A 138 -19.45 11.30 -4.39
N ALA A 139 -20.52 10.62 -4.02
CA ALA A 139 -21.11 10.79 -2.69
C ALA A 139 -20.13 10.33 -1.60
N ILE A 140 -19.82 11.22 -0.66
CA ILE A 140 -19.10 10.88 0.58
C ILE A 140 -20.11 10.23 1.51
N LEU A 141 -19.91 8.95 1.81
CA LEU A 141 -20.88 8.13 2.55
C LEU A 141 -20.58 8.13 4.05
N ASP A 142 -19.31 8.06 4.42
CA ASP A 142 -18.88 8.04 5.82
C ASP A 142 -17.42 8.48 5.97
N GLU A 143 -17.03 8.84 7.19
CA GLU A 143 -15.67 9.25 7.53
C GLU A 143 -15.19 8.67 8.88
N LYS A 144 -13.89 8.40 8.98
CA LYS A 144 -13.23 8.02 10.23
C LYS A 144 -12.01 8.88 10.46
N ALA A 145 -12.07 9.74 11.47
CA ALA A 145 -10.96 10.61 11.87
C ALA A 145 -10.12 9.99 13.00
N PHE A 146 -8.80 10.19 12.92
CA PHE A 146 -7.80 9.89 13.91
C PHE A 146 -7.08 11.19 14.28
N CYS A 147 -7.06 11.52 15.56
CA CYS A 147 -6.48 12.78 16.05
C CYS A 147 -5.17 12.52 16.78
N ASN A 148 -4.18 13.38 16.56
CA ASN A 148 -2.87 13.33 17.20
C ASN A 148 -2.21 11.94 17.06
N ASP A 149 -2.31 11.33 15.89
CA ASP A 149 -1.82 9.98 15.62
C ASP A 149 -0.87 9.99 14.42
N PHE A 150 -0.25 8.86 14.15
CA PHE A 150 0.57 8.63 12.97
C PHE A 150 0.17 7.31 12.32
N ILE A 151 -0.43 7.43 11.13
CA ILE A 151 -0.77 6.30 10.28
C ILE A 151 0.09 6.43 9.03
N ASN A 152 0.87 5.39 8.70
CA ASN A 152 1.78 5.42 7.58
C ASN A 152 1.05 5.19 6.24
N LEU A 153 0.38 6.22 5.74
CA LEU A 153 -0.42 6.15 4.51
C LEU A 153 0.42 6.07 3.23
N ALA A 154 1.72 6.34 3.31
CA ALA A 154 2.61 6.18 2.18
C ALA A 154 2.52 4.74 1.66
N HIS A 155 2.05 4.60 0.42
CA HIS A 155 1.91 3.32 -0.29
C HIS A 155 0.99 2.32 0.42
N SER A 156 -0.01 2.83 1.15
CA SER A 156 -0.98 2.01 1.88
C SER A 156 -0.34 1.03 2.87
N ILE A 157 0.80 1.38 3.47
CA ILE A 157 1.46 0.52 4.47
C ILE A 157 0.67 0.45 5.77
N GLY A 158 0.10 1.58 6.17
CA GLY A 158 -0.63 1.74 7.43
C GLY A 158 -2.10 1.36 7.35
N ALA A 159 -2.62 1.00 6.18
CA ALA A 159 -3.99 0.50 6.06
C ALA A 159 -4.12 -0.52 4.92
N TYR A 160 -4.88 -1.58 5.16
CA TYR A 160 -5.07 -2.67 4.21
C TYR A 160 -6.55 -3.07 4.17
N LEU A 161 -7.06 -3.36 2.97
CA LEU A 161 -8.45 -3.74 2.74
C LEU A 161 -8.49 -5.20 2.27
N TYR A 162 -9.35 -6.00 2.88
CA TYR A 162 -9.64 -7.37 2.49
C TYR A 162 -11.14 -7.56 2.43
N GLU A 163 -11.66 -7.77 1.22
CA GLU A 163 -13.10 -7.83 0.93
C GLU A 163 -13.82 -6.57 1.44
N ASP A 164 -14.52 -6.66 2.57
CA ASP A 164 -15.23 -5.57 3.24
C ASP A 164 -14.56 -5.12 4.56
N LEU A 165 -13.45 -5.73 4.96
CA LEU A 165 -12.72 -5.41 6.19
C LEU A 165 -11.49 -4.54 5.90
N VAL A 166 -11.36 -3.44 6.64
CA VAL A 166 -10.20 -2.54 6.60
C VAL A 166 -9.45 -2.65 7.92
N CYS A 167 -8.15 -2.89 7.88
CA CYS A 167 -7.30 -2.70 9.05
C CYS A 167 -6.50 -1.41 8.90
N ILE A 168 -6.42 -0.61 9.97
CA ILE A 168 -5.68 0.66 10.04
C ILE A 168 -4.76 0.59 11.26
N VAL A 169 -3.48 0.84 11.06
CA VAL A 169 -2.45 0.77 12.10
C VAL A 169 -2.16 2.16 12.64
N SER A 170 -2.59 2.41 13.86
CA SER A 170 -2.12 3.51 14.70
C SER A 170 -0.69 3.20 15.17
N LEU A 171 0.32 3.79 14.52
CA LEU A 171 1.71 3.59 14.92
C LEU A 171 2.01 4.31 16.23
N ARG A 172 1.36 5.44 16.50
CA ARG A 172 1.63 6.22 17.72
C ARG A 172 1.04 5.55 18.95
N TYR A 173 -0.15 4.98 18.85
CA TYR A 173 -0.84 4.33 19.99
C TYR A 173 -0.84 2.80 19.91
N GLN A 174 -0.10 2.22 18.96
CA GLN A 174 0.11 0.76 18.85
C GLN A 174 -1.20 -0.03 18.82
N THR A 175 -2.17 0.49 18.06
CA THR A 175 -3.51 -0.08 17.95
C THR A 175 -3.83 -0.37 16.50
N ILE A 176 -4.37 -1.55 16.25
CA ILE A 176 -4.90 -1.98 14.96
C ILE A 176 -6.41 -1.79 15.05
N HIS A 177 -6.93 -0.86 14.26
CA HIS A 177 -8.36 -0.63 14.10
C HIS A 177 -8.86 -1.52 12.98
N VAL A 178 -9.83 -2.38 13.27
CA VAL A 178 -10.51 -3.20 12.26
C VAL A 178 -11.88 -2.59 12.03
N LEU A 179 -12.13 -2.12 10.82
CA LEU A 179 -13.39 -1.54 10.38
C LEU A 179 -14.02 -2.44 9.33
N GLN A 180 -15.35 -2.44 9.27
CA GLN A 180 -16.13 -3.13 8.25
C GLN A 180 -16.90 -2.09 7.44
N ILE A 181 -16.73 -2.13 6.12
CA ILE A 181 -17.51 -1.36 5.17
C ILE A 181 -18.84 -2.10 4.96
N ARG A 182 -19.96 -1.49 5.38
CA ARG A 182 -21.29 -2.07 5.17
C ARG A 182 -21.83 -1.70 3.79
N ASP A 183 -22.70 -2.54 3.25
CA ASP A 183 -23.42 -2.26 1.99
C ASP A 183 -24.21 -0.95 2.04
N SER A 184 -24.64 -0.54 3.23
CA SER A 184 -25.30 0.76 3.49
C SER A 184 -24.40 1.97 3.27
N GLY A 185 -23.09 1.79 3.08
CA GLY A 185 -22.13 2.88 2.94
C GLY A 185 -21.58 3.41 4.26
N SER A 186 -21.56 2.61 5.33
CA SER A 186 -21.03 3.03 6.64
C SER A 186 -19.74 2.30 7.00
N LEU A 187 -18.81 3.00 7.65
CA LEU A 187 -17.57 2.50 8.24
C LEU A 187 -17.78 2.16 9.72
N VAL A 188 -17.96 0.87 10.03
CA VAL A 188 -18.19 0.41 11.39
C VAL A 188 -16.93 -0.17 11.99
N GLU A 189 -16.42 0.39 13.08
CA GLU A 189 -15.30 -0.19 13.82
C GLU A 189 -15.77 -1.45 14.56
N VAL A 190 -15.26 -2.62 14.16
CA VAL A 190 -15.67 -3.93 14.68
C VAL A 190 -14.66 -4.56 15.63
N ARG A 191 -13.42 -4.06 15.67
CA ARG A 191 -12.41 -4.51 16.62
C ARG A 191 -11.29 -3.49 16.81
N ARG A 192 -10.70 -3.46 18.00
CA ARG A 192 -9.42 -2.81 18.30
C ARG A 192 -8.47 -3.83 18.88
N ILE A 193 -7.26 -3.91 18.34
CA ILE A 193 -6.22 -4.85 18.78
C ILE A 193 -4.97 -4.07 19.13
N GLY A 194 -4.56 -4.10 20.40
CA GLY A 194 -3.39 -3.36 20.88
C GLY A 194 -3.15 -3.66 22.35
N ALA A 195 -3.38 -2.66 23.20
CA ALA A 195 -3.37 -2.83 24.66
C ALA A 195 -4.39 -3.87 25.13
N PHE A 196 -5.54 -3.95 24.45
CA PHE A 196 -6.57 -4.96 24.64
C PHE A 196 -6.72 -5.77 23.35
N CYS A 197 -7.07 -7.04 23.47
CA CYS A 197 -7.34 -7.92 22.33
C CYS A 197 -8.83 -8.31 22.23
N ARG A 198 -9.59 -8.13 23.30
CA ARG A 198 -11.05 -8.32 23.37
C ARG A 198 -11.71 -7.09 23.98
N GLU A 199 -12.99 -6.90 23.69
CA GLU A 199 -13.78 -5.75 24.15
C GLU A 199 -13.98 -5.76 25.67
N ASP A 200 -14.02 -6.93 26.30
CA ASP A 200 -14.20 -7.15 27.74
C ASP A 200 -12.90 -7.15 28.54
N ASP A 201 -11.73 -7.13 27.89
CA ASP A 201 -10.42 -7.16 28.55
C ASP A 201 -10.24 -5.97 29.51
N GLU A 202 -10.70 -4.78 29.11
CA GLU A 202 -10.58 -3.56 29.92
C GLU A 202 -11.37 -3.68 31.23
N LEU A 203 -12.62 -4.14 31.14
CA LEU A 203 -13.47 -4.35 32.32
C LEU A 203 -12.89 -5.41 33.26
N PHE A 204 -12.38 -6.51 32.70
CA PHE A 204 -11.75 -7.58 33.46
C PHE A 204 -10.51 -7.11 34.22
N LEU A 205 -9.69 -6.25 33.60
CA LEU A 205 -8.51 -5.69 34.25
C LEU A 205 -8.86 -4.69 35.35
N TYR A 206 -9.91 -3.87 35.17
CA TYR A 206 -10.38 -2.97 36.23
C TYR A 206 -10.98 -3.71 37.42
N SER A 207 -11.75 -4.79 37.18
CA SER A 207 -12.37 -5.56 38.27
C SER A 207 -11.35 -6.30 39.13
N HIS A 208 -10.18 -6.64 38.57
CA HIS A 208 -9.08 -7.31 39.27
C HIS A 208 -7.91 -6.36 39.62
N GLY A 209 -8.01 -5.08 39.24
CA GLY A 209 -6.93 -4.10 39.28
C GLY A 209 -6.68 -3.40 40.61
N GLN A 210 -7.46 -3.69 41.67
CA GLN A 210 -7.19 -3.15 43.01
C GLN A 210 -5.86 -3.62 43.62
N ALA A 211 -5.14 -4.57 43.00
CA ALA A 211 -3.90 -5.14 43.54
C ALA A 211 -2.58 -4.61 42.91
N ALA A 212 -2.62 -3.70 41.93
CA ALA A 212 -1.42 -3.37 41.14
C ALA A 212 -1.19 -1.87 40.90
N GLN A 213 -1.25 -1.04 41.94
CA GLN A 213 -0.56 0.25 41.87
C GLN A 213 0.95 0.00 41.96
N GLY A 214 1.62 -0.11 40.81
CA GLY A 214 3.08 -0.11 40.72
C GLY A 214 3.74 -1.15 39.81
N SER A 215 3.00 -2.10 39.22
CA SER A 215 3.59 -3.05 38.26
C SER A 215 3.26 -2.67 36.81
N SER A 216 4.29 -2.49 35.98
CA SER A 216 4.17 -2.32 34.53
C SER A 216 3.72 -3.64 33.88
N PHE A 217 2.44 -3.98 34.00
CA PHE A 217 1.88 -5.10 33.27
C PHE A 217 1.88 -4.76 31.77
N LEU A 218 2.41 -5.64 30.93
CA LEU A 218 2.31 -5.52 29.47
C LEU A 218 1.04 -6.26 29.06
N PRO A 219 -0.04 -5.57 28.64
CA PRO A 219 -1.29 -6.22 28.29
C PRO A 219 -1.37 -6.58 26.80
N GLY A 220 -2.46 -7.26 26.43
CA GLY A 220 -2.90 -7.43 25.05
C GLY A 220 -1.89 -8.12 24.14
N ILE A 221 -1.63 -7.52 22.97
CA ILE A 221 -0.87 -8.18 21.92
C ILE A 221 0.61 -8.37 22.27
N LYS A 222 1.20 -7.44 23.04
CA LYS A 222 2.59 -7.56 23.52
C LYS A 222 2.75 -8.72 24.49
N GLN A 223 1.78 -8.89 25.40
CA GLN A 223 1.74 -10.02 26.33
C GLN A 223 1.72 -11.36 25.58
N ARG A 224 0.87 -11.45 24.55
CA ARG A 224 0.69 -12.64 23.73
C ARG A 224 1.95 -12.96 22.94
N LEU A 225 2.62 -11.94 22.40
CA LEU A 225 3.92 -12.05 21.72
C LEU A 225 4.99 -12.61 22.64
N LEU A 226 5.18 -12.01 23.82
CA LEU A 226 6.18 -12.47 24.79
C LEU A 226 5.88 -13.89 25.26
N SER A 227 4.61 -14.21 25.51
CA SER A 227 4.18 -15.56 25.90
C SER A 227 4.47 -16.59 24.81
N PHE A 228 4.23 -16.25 23.54
CA PHE A 228 4.54 -17.12 22.41
C PHE A 228 6.05 -17.37 22.30
N ILE A 229 6.87 -16.31 22.34
CA ILE A 229 8.34 -16.41 22.27
C ILE A 229 8.87 -17.27 23.43
N PHE A 230 8.37 -17.05 24.64
CA PHE A 230 8.75 -17.82 25.82
C PHE A 230 8.42 -19.30 25.63
N ARG A 231 7.17 -19.64 25.29
CA ARG A 231 6.71 -21.02 25.13
C ARG A 231 7.46 -21.74 24.01
N LYS A 232 7.67 -21.07 22.87
CA LYS A 232 8.46 -21.59 21.76
C LYS A 232 9.88 -21.91 22.22
N THR A 233 10.55 -20.96 22.87
CA THR A 233 11.93 -21.14 23.39
C THR A 233 12.01 -22.25 24.44
N TRP A 234 11.00 -22.37 25.31
CA TRP A 234 10.94 -23.39 26.36
C TRP A 234 10.82 -24.81 25.78
N ASN A 235 10.06 -24.95 24.69
CA ASN A 235 9.78 -26.24 24.04
C ASN A 235 10.86 -26.67 23.04
N GLU A 236 11.82 -25.80 22.68
CA GLU A 236 12.95 -26.15 21.79
C GLU A 236 13.90 -27.18 22.41
N GLU A 237 14.10 -27.13 23.74
CA GLU A 237 15.06 -28.00 24.42
C GLU A 237 14.37 -29.01 25.37
N PRO A 238 14.62 -30.33 25.21
CA PRO A 238 14.01 -31.35 26.05
C PRO A 238 14.70 -31.47 27.43
N ASP A 239 16.00 -31.20 27.52
CA ASP A 239 16.76 -31.26 28.77
C ASP A 239 16.48 -30.04 29.67
N GLN A 240 16.20 -30.29 30.96
CA GLN A 240 15.78 -29.24 31.88
C GLN A 240 16.90 -28.23 32.20
N ALA A 241 18.16 -28.68 32.30
CA ALA A 241 19.28 -27.81 32.63
C ALA A 241 19.66 -26.92 31.43
N LEU A 242 19.71 -27.51 30.24
CA LEU A 242 19.96 -26.79 28.98
C LEU A 242 18.81 -25.83 28.66
N ARG A 243 17.56 -26.20 28.94
CA ARG A 243 16.39 -25.34 28.72
C ARG A 243 16.49 -24.01 29.48
N VAL A 244 16.89 -24.05 30.76
CA VAL A 244 17.06 -22.82 31.56
C VAL A 244 18.16 -21.94 30.98
N GLN A 245 19.28 -22.53 30.56
CA GLN A 245 20.37 -21.77 29.93
C GLN A 245 19.95 -21.17 28.58
N HIS A 246 19.24 -21.93 27.77
CA HIS A 246 18.71 -21.50 26.48
C HIS A 246 17.72 -20.35 26.63
N LEU A 247 16.80 -20.45 27.59
CA LEU A 247 15.84 -19.40 27.91
C LEU A 247 16.55 -18.12 28.39
N LYS A 248 17.58 -18.24 29.24
CA LYS A 248 18.41 -17.09 29.65
C LYS A 248 19.04 -16.39 28.45
N LYS A 249 19.61 -17.16 27.52
CA LYS A 249 20.35 -16.63 26.37
C LYS A 249 19.43 -16.06 25.28
N LYS A 250 18.30 -16.71 24.98
CA LYS A 250 17.40 -16.31 23.88
C LYS A 250 16.28 -15.38 24.32
N PHE A 251 15.68 -15.61 25.49
CA PHE A 251 14.52 -14.84 25.95
C PHE A 251 14.91 -13.73 26.92
N TYR A 252 15.51 -14.06 28.07
CA TYR A 252 15.76 -13.05 29.11
C TYR A 252 16.83 -12.04 28.71
N PHE A 253 17.86 -12.46 27.98
CA PHE A 253 18.89 -11.54 27.47
C PHE A 253 18.31 -10.49 26.51
N HIS A 254 17.32 -10.87 25.70
CA HIS A 254 16.66 -10.00 24.71
C HIS A 254 15.29 -9.48 25.17
N PHE A 255 14.96 -9.62 26.47
CA PHE A 255 13.61 -9.34 26.95
C PHE A 255 13.20 -7.89 26.68
N GLN A 256 14.09 -6.94 26.97
CA GLN A 256 13.80 -5.52 26.71
C GLN A 256 13.64 -5.24 25.21
N ASP A 257 14.47 -5.86 24.37
CA ASP A 257 14.34 -5.73 22.91
C ASP A 257 12.95 -6.15 22.42
N TYR A 258 12.39 -7.23 23.01
CA TYR A 258 11.04 -7.69 22.67
C TYR A 258 9.93 -6.77 23.20
N VAL A 259 10.11 -6.19 24.39
CA VAL A 259 9.17 -5.23 24.97
C VAL A 259 9.10 -3.95 24.12
N ASP A 260 10.24 -3.53 23.58
CA ASP A 260 10.39 -2.32 22.77
C ASP A 260 9.96 -2.49 21.31
N LEU A 261 9.59 -3.72 20.90
CA LEU A 261 8.98 -3.94 19.59
C LEU A 261 7.66 -3.19 19.46
N ILE A 262 7.49 -2.58 18.30
CA ILE A 262 6.25 -1.93 17.89
C ILE A 262 5.67 -2.61 16.65
N ILE A 263 4.35 -2.59 16.54
CA ILE A 263 3.61 -2.92 15.32
C ILE A 263 3.96 -1.85 14.29
N TRP A 264 4.52 -2.30 13.16
CA TRP A 264 4.92 -1.46 12.04
C TRP A 264 3.96 -1.54 10.86
N LYS A 265 3.37 -2.72 10.64
CA LYS A 265 2.53 -3.01 9.48
C LYS A 265 1.62 -4.18 9.80
N VAL A 266 0.42 -4.16 9.24
CA VAL A 266 -0.57 -5.24 9.34
C VAL A 266 -1.16 -5.49 7.95
N GLN A 267 -1.42 -6.75 7.64
CA GLN A 267 -2.17 -7.18 6.46
C GLN A 267 -3.14 -8.29 6.88
N PHE A 268 -4.28 -8.40 6.20
CA PHE A 268 -5.12 -9.59 6.34
C PHE A 268 -4.51 -10.74 5.54
N LEU A 269 -4.51 -11.93 6.13
CA LEU A 269 -4.31 -13.18 5.37
C LEU A 269 -5.67 -13.76 4.95
N ASP A 270 -6.66 -13.61 5.83
CA ASP A 270 -8.06 -13.93 5.64
C ASP A 270 -8.91 -13.12 6.64
N ARG A 271 -10.21 -13.43 6.75
CA ARG A 271 -11.14 -12.75 7.68
C ARG A 271 -10.81 -12.92 9.17
N HIS A 272 -10.02 -13.93 9.54
CA HIS A 272 -9.71 -14.28 10.93
C HIS A 272 -8.23 -14.02 11.29
N HIS A 273 -7.33 -14.03 10.31
CA HIS A 273 -5.88 -13.98 10.54
C HIS A 273 -5.26 -12.68 10.03
N LEU A 274 -4.47 -12.05 10.91
CA LEU A 274 -3.62 -10.92 10.59
C LEU A 274 -2.17 -11.35 10.47
N PHE A 275 -1.48 -10.81 9.47
CA PHE A 275 -0.03 -10.84 9.36
C PHE A 275 0.54 -9.53 9.89
N ILE A 276 1.25 -9.59 11.01
CA ILE A 276 1.71 -8.42 11.76
C ILE A 276 3.23 -8.36 11.75
N LYS A 277 3.78 -7.24 11.29
CA LYS A 277 5.21 -6.93 11.36
C LYS A 277 5.50 -6.17 12.65
N PHE A 278 6.29 -6.77 13.53
CA PHE A 278 6.87 -6.14 14.70
C PHE A 278 8.32 -5.73 14.41
N GLY A 279 8.76 -4.60 14.95
CA GLY A 279 10.13 -4.12 14.77
C GLY A 279 10.46 -2.97 15.72
N SER A 280 11.74 -2.60 15.80
CA SER A 280 12.20 -1.48 16.64
C SER A 280 11.67 -0.13 16.14
N VAL A 281 11.38 0.79 17.07
CA VAL A 281 10.98 2.19 16.79
C VAL A 281 12.02 2.92 15.92
N ASN A 282 13.31 2.62 16.11
CA ASN A 282 14.42 3.28 15.42
C ASN A 282 14.69 2.75 14.00
N GLY A 283 13.91 1.78 13.52
CA GLY A 283 14.09 1.10 12.23
C GLY A 283 14.02 2.00 10.98
N ARG A 284 13.77 3.31 11.13
CA ARG A 284 13.73 4.29 10.04
C ARG A 284 15.04 5.06 9.81
N VAL A 285 16.06 4.96 10.68
CA VAL A 285 17.23 5.88 10.64
C VAL A 285 18.57 5.19 10.40
N THR A 286 18.71 3.88 10.56
CA THR A 286 19.99 3.19 10.32
C THR A 286 20.03 2.58 8.91
N ARG A 287 20.95 3.08 8.08
CA ARG A 287 21.30 2.51 6.75
C ARG A 287 21.97 1.11 6.84
N SER A 288 21.97 0.47 8.02
CA SER A 288 22.53 -0.85 8.26
C SER A 288 21.40 -1.88 8.26
N THR A 289 21.35 -2.70 7.21
CA THR A 289 20.28 -3.66 6.92
C THR A 289 20.35 -4.97 7.71
N ASP A 290 21.41 -5.19 8.50
CA ASP A 290 21.68 -6.50 9.12
C ASP A 290 21.45 -6.55 10.64
N GLN A 291 21.04 -5.46 11.29
CA GLN A 291 20.90 -5.41 12.76
C GLN A 291 19.50 -5.04 13.28
N ASN A 292 18.53 -4.75 12.42
CA ASN A 292 17.19 -4.40 12.89
C ASN A 292 16.38 -5.66 13.19
N LEU A 293 16.22 -5.96 14.48
CA LEU A 293 15.34 -7.02 14.98
C LEU A 293 13.91 -6.77 14.47
N ALA A 294 13.42 -7.67 13.61
CA ALA A 294 12.06 -7.61 13.09
C ALA A 294 11.45 -9.00 13.09
N PHE A 295 10.18 -9.07 13.51
CA PHE A 295 9.41 -10.29 13.61
C PHE A 295 8.12 -10.17 12.80
N PHE A 296 7.68 -11.29 12.27
CA PHE A 296 6.45 -11.41 11.52
C PHE A 296 5.58 -12.45 12.20
N ALA A 297 4.43 -12.02 12.71
CA ALA A 297 3.51 -12.87 13.45
C ALA A 297 2.23 -13.11 12.64
N VAL A 298 1.73 -14.34 12.68
CA VAL A 298 0.34 -14.63 12.29
C VAL A 298 -0.50 -14.60 13.55
N TYR A 299 -1.49 -13.71 13.60
CA TYR A 299 -2.36 -13.49 14.75
C TYR A 299 -3.80 -13.85 14.38
N ASN A 300 -4.41 -14.76 15.13
CA ASN A 300 -5.82 -15.09 14.98
C ASN A 300 -6.64 -14.11 15.83
N MET A 301 -7.49 -13.32 15.17
CA MET A 301 -8.29 -12.30 15.82
C MET A 301 -9.39 -12.87 16.71
N GLU A 302 -9.91 -14.07 16.41
CA GLU A 302 -11.01 -14.72 17.13
C GLU A 302 -10.52 -15.42 18.40
N THR A 303 -9.51 -16.28 18.30
CA THR A 303 -8.91 -16.94 19.46
C THR A 303 -8.03 -16.00 20.25
N THR A 304 -7.61 -14.87 19.65
CA THR A 304 -6.64 -13.90 20.16
C THR A 304 -5.23 -14.48 20.31
N GLU A 305 -4.89 -15.53 19.58
CA GLU A 305 -3.60 -16.21 19.72
C GLU A 305 -2.61 -15.83 18.60
N ILE A 306 -1.32 -15.85 18.93
CA ILE A 306 -0.27 -15.86 17.91
C ILE A 306 -0.09 -17.30 17.47
N VAL A 307 -0.34 -17.55 16.19
CA VAL A 307 -0.28 -18.87 15.56
C VAL A 307 1.16 -19.23 15.18
N SER A 308 1.87 -18.28 14.58
CA SER A 308 3.26 -18.46 14.18
C SER A 308 4.06 -17.16 14.29
N LEU A 309 5.38 -17.29 14.41
CA LEU A 309 6.31 -16.17 14.53
C LEU A 309 7.60 -16.48 13.78
N TYR A 310 7.96 -15.58 12.85
CA TYR A 310 9.14 -15.65 12.00
C TYR A 310 10.05 -14.46 12.25
N GLN A 311 11.37 -14.69 12.21
CA GLN A 311 12.36 -13.61 12.17
C GLN A 311 12.59 -13.16 10.72
N ASN A 312 13.05 -11.93 10.55
CA ASN A 312 13.44 -11.39 9.23
C ASN A 312 14.50 -12.21 8.47
N SER A 313 15.29 -13.03 9.17
CA SER A 313 16.26 -13.96 8.59
C SER A 313 15.70 -15.36 8.30
N SER A 314 14.38 -15.56 8.40
CA SER A 314 13.76 -16.87 8.19
C SER A 314 13.71 -17.26 6.71
N GLU A 315 14.40 -18.35 6.36
CA GLU A 315 14.34 -18.97 5.02
C GLU A 315 12.93 -19.48 4.67
N GLU A 316 12.17 -19.96 5.66
CA GLU A 316 10.79 -20.41 5.47
C GLU A 316 9.90 -19.24 5.03
N LEU A 317 9.95 -18.12 5.77
CA LEU A 317 9.22 -16.92 5.41
C LEU A 317 9.64 -16.43 4.02
N TYR A 318 10.94 -16.44 3.74
CA TYR A 318 11.48 -16.08 2.43
C TYR A 318 10.90 -16.95 1.31
N SER A 319 10.85 -18.27 1.50
CA SER A 319 10.25 -19.18 0.55
C SER A 319 8.77 -18.86 0.31
N LEU A 320 8.01 -18.51 1.35
CA LEU A 320 6.61 -18.10 1.21
C LEU A 320 6.47 -16.81 0.40
N PHE A 321 7.35 -15.83 0.62
CA PHE A 321 7.37 -14.60 -0.19
C PHE A 321 7.73 -14.85 -1.66
N GLU A 322 8.62 -15.81 -1.95
CA GLU A 322 8.94 -16.16 -3.35
C GLU A 322 7.75 -16.84 -4.05
N HIS A 323 7.05 -17.74 -3.36
CA HIS A 323 5.93 -18.49 -3.95
C HIS A 323 4.63 -17.67 -4.04
N TYR A 324 4.41 -16.76 -3.10
CA TYR A 324 3.17 -15.97 -2.97
C TYR A 324 3.41 -14.47 -3.08
N TYR A 325 4.45 -14.05 -3.83
CA TYR A 325 4.88 -12.65 -3.93
C TYR A 325 3.73 -11.67 -4.17
N ASP A 326 2.82 -12.00 -5.09
CA ASP A 326 1.69 -11.14 -5.44
C ASP A 326 0.74 -10.91 -4.25
N HIS A 327 0.60 -11.89 -3.36
CA HIS A 327 -0.28 -11.81 -2.18
C HIS A 327 0.26 -10.88 -1.09
N PHE A 328 1.57 -10.61 -1.07
CA PHE A 328 2.19 -9.71 -0.10
C PHE A 328 2.25 -8.24 -0.56
N HIS A 329 2.15 -7.99 -1.86
CA HIS A 329 2.34 -6.67 -2.49
C HIS A 329 1.11 -6.07 -3.14
N ALA A 330 0.23 -6.91 -3.68
CA ALA A 330 -1.07 -6.50 -4.18
C ALA A 330 -2.14 -7.04 -3.22
N ASN A 331 -3.33 -6.45 -3.26
CA ASN A 331 -4.50 -7.08 -2.65
C ASN A 331 -4.74 -8.39 -3.44
N PRO A 332 -4.55 -9.59 -2.86
CA PRO A 332 -4.76 -10.85 -3.56
C PRO A 332 -6.26 -11.07 -3.65
N GLN A 333 -6.88 -10.36 -4.57
CA GLN A 333 -8.30 -10.48 -4.80
C GLN A 333 -8.50 -11.27 -6.07
N ASN A 334 -9.11 -12.43 -5.86
CA ASN A 334 -9.36 -13.58 -6.73
C ASN A 334 -10.17 -13.23 -8.00
N SER A 335 -9.79 -12.19 -8.72
CA SER A 335 -10.32 -11.96 -10.03
C SER A 335 -9.73 -13.03 -10.95
N LEU A 336 -10.59 -13.73 -11.70
CA LEU A 336 -10.19 -14.54 -12.87
C LEU A 336 -9.32 -13.73 -13.86
N HIS A 337 -9.25 -12.41 -13.65
CA HIS A 337 -8.52 -11.40 -14.40
C HIS A 337 -7.09 -11.11 -13.92
N GLU A 338 -6.61 -11.61 -12.77
CA GLU A 338 -5.17 -11.50 -12.39
C GLU A 338 -4.26 -12.17 -13.43
N LYS A 339 -4.78 -13.17 -14.16
CA LYS A 339 -4.09 -13.80 -15.30
C LYS A 339 -3.95 -12.88 -16.52
N PHE A 340 -4.67 -11.76 -16.55
CA PHE A 340 -4.78 -10.83 -17.68
C PHE A 340 -4.35 -9.40 -17.34
N ILE A 341 -4.43 -8.99 -16.06
CA ILE A 341 -3.92 -7.72 -15.57
C ILE A 341 -2.42 -7.89 -15.33
N SER A 342 -1.60 -7.29 -16.18
CA SER A 342 -0.21 -7.05 -15.82
C SER A 342 -0.19 -5.93 -14.79
N SER A 343 -0.34 -6.27 -13.51
CA SER A 343 0.50 -5.59 -12.54
C SER A 343 1.95 -5.78 -13.01
N ASN A 344 2.84 -4.85 -12.72
CA ASN A 344 4.25 -4.96 -13.08
C ASN A 344 5.01 -6.27 -12.70
N PRO A 345 4.51 -7.26 -11.92
CA PRO A 345 5.27 -8.49 -11.60
C PRO A 345 5.40 -9.53 -12.73
N ASN A 346 4.50 -9.61 -13.71
CA ASN A 346 4.57 -10.67 -14.75
C ASN A 346 5.53 -10.36 -15.92
N SER A 347 6.33 -9.30 -15.81
CA SER A 347 7.42 -9.03 -16.74
C SER A 347 8.60 -9.94 -16.41
N VAL A 348 9.20 -10.60 -17.42
CA VAL A 348 10.50 -11.26 -17.28
C VAL A 348 11.50 -10.32 -16.61
N HIS A 349 11.38 -9.00 -16.82
CA HIS A 349 12.21 -7.98 -16.19
C HIS A 349 11.95 -7.78 -14.69
N ALA A 350 10.74 -8.00 -14.17
CA ALA A 350 10.47 -7.90 -12.74
C ALA A 350 10.99 -9.12 -11.97
N LEU A 351 10.86 -10.32 -12.56
CA LEU A 351 11.51 -11.54 -12.07
C LEU A 351 13.03 -11.45 -12.19
N ASP A 352 13.56 -10.93 -13.29
CA ASP A 352 14.99 -10.73 -13.49
C ASP A 352 15.54 -9.65 -12.54
N GLN A 353 14.76 -8.61 -12.23
CA GLN A 353 15.09 -7.64 -11.18
C GLN A 353 15.02 -8.25 -9.78
N LEU A 354 14.02 -9.06 -9.44
CA LEU A 354 13.97 -9.80 -8.17
C LEU A 354 15.17 -10.75 -8.05
N ARG A 355 15.52 -11.47 -9.12
CA ARG A 355 16.74 -12.29 -9.21
C ARG A 355 18.01 -11.45 -9.10
N THR A 356 18.03 -10.24 -9.64
CA THR A 356 19.15 -9.30 -9.53
C THR A 356 19.27 -8.71 -8.13
N ILE A 357 18.16 -8.38 -7.47
CA ILE A 357 18.13 -7.97 -6.07
C ILE A 357 18.60 -9.13 -5.20
N LYS A 358 18.18 -10.36 -5.49
CA LYS A 358 18.63 -11.59 -4.84
C LYS A 358 20.13 -11.82 -5.02
N SER A 359 20.66 -11.66 -6.23
CA SER A 359 22.11 -11.85 -6.47
C SER A 359 22.97 -10.76 -5.83
N LYS A 360 22.39 -9.59 -5.55
CA LYS A 360 23.06 -8.47 -4.87
C LYS A 360 22.87 -8.49 -3.35
N ALA A 361 21.83 -9.14 -2.83
CA ALA A 361 21.58 -9.25 -1.40
C ALA A 361 22.52 -10.30 -0.79
N SER A 362 23.23 -9.91 0.27
CA SER A 362 24.12 -10.82 1.00
C SER A 362 23.39 -11.58 2.12
N SER A 363 22.13 -11.21 2.41
CA SER A 363 21.29 -11.80 3.46
C SER A 363 19.79 -11.69 3.12
N PRO A 364 18.93 -12.57 3.66
CA PRO A 364 17.48 -12.46 3.51
C PRO A 364 16.92 -11.12 4.04
N SER A 365 17.49 -10.59 5.13
CA SER A 365 17.11 -9.30 5.72
C SER A 365 17.35 -8.11 4.78
N GLN A 366 18.48 -8.09 4.06
CA GLN A 366 18.78 -7.10 3.01
C GLN A 366 17.76 -7.16 1.88
N LEU A 367 17.34 -8.37 1.51
CA LEU A 367 16.39 -8.61 0.44
C LEU A 367 14.99 -8.13 0.82
N PHE A 368 14.51 -8.45 2.03
CA PHE A 368 13.23 -7.94 2.54
C PHE A 368 13.20 -6.41 2.62
N SER A 369 14.29 -5.79 3.07
CA SER A 369 14.42 -4.33 3.07
C SER A 369 14.42 -3.72 1.66
N ALA A 370 14.96 -4.43 0.66
CA ALA A 370 14.97 -3.98 -0.73
C ALA A 370 13.62 -4.20 -1.43
N ILE A 371 12.91 -5.28 -1.11
CA ILE A 371 11.56 -5.57 -1.58
C ILE A 371 10.54 -4.59 -0.99
N ASP A 372 10.68 -4.21 0.28
CA ASP A 372 9.85 -3.18 0.94
C ASP A 372 10.16 -1.75 0.43
N ARG A 373 11.28 -1.55 -0.28
CA ARG A 373 11.68 -0.23 -0.84
C ARG A 373 11.10 0.00 -2.24
N HIS A 374 10.71 1.25 -2.49
CA HIS A 374 10.13 1.65 -3.78
C HIS A 374 11.13 1.56 -4.93
N ARG A 375 10.66 1.03 -6.06
CA ARG A 375 11.39 0.98 -7.33
C ARG A 375 11.48 2.39 -7.93
N HIS A 376 12.69 2.82 -8.29
CA HIS A 376 12.87 4.05 -9.05
C HIS A 376 12.44 3.85 -10.50
N CYS A 377 11.98 4.95 -11.15
CA CYS A 377 11.60 4.98 -12.55
C CYS A 377 12.68 4.30 -13.41
N THR A 378 12.29 3.36 -14.26
CA THR A 378 13.23 2.71 -15.17
C THR A 378 13.68 3.74 -16.21
N GLU A 379 14.98 4.04 -16.27
CA GLU A 379 15.59 4.85 -17.34
C GLU A 379 15.42 4.21 -18.73
N TYR A 380 14.94 2.96 -18.78
CA TYR A 380 14.76 2.17 -19.98
C TYR A 380 13.32 2.26 -20.53
N PRO A 381 13.16 2.24 -21.88
CA PRO A 381 11.86 2.22 -22.51
C PRO A 381 11.08 0.93 -22.23
N ILE A 382 9.77 1.05 -22.04
CA ILE A 382 8.87 -0.09 -21.89
C ILE A 382 8.65 -0.71 -23.27
N LYS A 383 9.11 -1.94 -23.46
CA LYS A 383 9.05 -2.67 -24.74
C LYS A 383 7.90 -3.67 -24.72
N PHE A 384 7.07 -3.65 -25.76
CA PHE A 384 6.01 -4.63 -25.98
C PHE A 384 6.46 -5.61 -27.05
N ILE A 385 6.68 -6.87 -26.66
CA ILE A 385 7.22 -7.93 -27.52
C ILE A 385 6.09 -8.84 -28.02
N SER A 386 6.17 -9.26 -29.28
CA SER A 386 5.21 -10.19 -29.88
C SER A 386 5.24 -11.55 -29.18
N VAL A 387 4.06 -12.05 -28.79
CA VAL A 387 3.90 -13.41 -28.23
C VAL A 387 4.12 -14.47 -29.32
N ARG A 388 3.74 -14.18 -30.57
CA ARG A 388 3.89 -15.12 -31.70
C ARG A 388 5.33 -15.21 -32.21
N GLN A 389 6.12 -14.16 -31.99
CA GLN A 389 7.50 -14.06 -32.44
C GLN A 389 8.34 -13.50 -31.29
N PRO A 390 8.90 -14.37 -30.43
CA PRO A 390 9.78 -13.96 -29.34
C PRO A 390 10.91 -13.09 -29.91
N ASN A 391 11.28 -12.02 -29.20
CA ASN A 391 12.29 -11.01 -29.59
C ASN A 391 11.88 -9.96 -30.63
N VAL A 392 10.66 -10.01 -31.18
CA VAL A 392 10.15 -8.94 -32.05
C VAL A 392 9.44 -7.88 -31.21
N VAL A 393 10.07 -6.73 -31.03
CA VAL A 393 9.46 -5.56 -30.38
C VAL A 393 8.43 -4.94 -31.34
N LYS A 394 7.16 -4.89 -30.93
CA LYS A 394 6.05 -4.31 -31.69
C LYS A 394 5.78 -2.85 -31.34
N PHE A 395 6.08 -2.45 -30.11
CA PHE A 395 5.85 -1.08 -29.64
C PHE A 395 6.81 -0.72 -28.51
N LYS A 396 7.10 0.57 -28.35
CA LYS A 396 7.95 1.09 -27.27
C LYS A 396 7.34 2.37 -26.69
N ILE A 397 7.23 2.45 -25.38
CA ILE A 397 6.97 3.70 -24.66
C ILE A 397 8.33 4.21 -24.18
N LYS A 398 8.75 5.39 -24.65
CA LYS A 398 9.99 6.03 -24.22
C LYS A 398 9.74 6.88 -22.97
N PRO A 399 10.65 6.87 -21.98
CA PRO A 399 10.51 7.68 -20.76
C PRO A 399 10.94 9.15 -20.99
N GLY A 400 10.43 9.81 -22.03
CA GLY A 400 10.72 11.24 -22.33
C GLY A 400 11.29 11.50 -23.73
N SER A 401 11.32 12.79 -24.11
CA SER A 401 11.76 13.28 -25.42
C SER A 401 13.27 13.10 -25.66
N ASP A 402 13.67 12.87 -26.91
CA ASP A 402 15.07 12.77 -27.36
C ASP A 402 15.83 14.13 -27.28
N SER A 403 15.35 15.11 -26.51
CA SER A 403 15.93 16.44 -26.39
C SER A 403 16.94 16.50 -25.23
N GLY A 404 18.20 16.17 -25.52
CA GLY A 404 19.40 16.64 -24.82
C GLY A 404 19.54 16.24 -23.34
N ALA A 405 20.67 15.62 -23.01
CA ALA A 405 21.05 15.17 -21.66
C ALA A 405 21.34 16.31 -20.64
N SER A 406 20.64 17.44 -20.69
CA SER A 406 20.74 18.51 -19.69
C SER A 406 19.44 18.62 -18.89
N ASP A 407 19.55 18.33 -17.60
CA ASP A 407 18.51 18.33 -16.56
C ASP A 407 17.45 17.22 -16.62
N SER A 408 17.86 16.05 -16.12
CA SER A 408 17.02 14.98 -15.59
C SER A 408 16.67 15.17 -14.10
N ARG A 409 17.20 16.20 -13.42
CA ARG A 409 16.89 16.48 -12.02
C ARG A 409 15.48 17.10 -11.90
N GLY A 410 14.54 16.37 -11.30
CA GLY A 410 13.20 16.87 -10.98
C GLY A 410 12.09 16.50 -11.97
N LYS A 411 12.35 15.64 -12.96
CA LYS A 411 11.32 15.07 -13.85
C LYS A 411 10.82 13.74 -13.28
N ARG A 412 9.53 13.64 -12.93
CA ARG A 412 8.85 12.39 -12.57
C ARG A 412 8.09 11.88 -13.77
N ILE A 413 8.32 10.63 -14.14
CA ILE A 413 7.59 9.97 -15.21
C ILE A 413 6.83 8.79 -14.61
N SER A 414 5.52 8.77 -14.83
CA SER A 414 4.66 7.65 -14.49
C SER A 414 3.98 7.11 -15.74
N SER A 415 3.60 5.84 -15.71
CA SER A 415 2.80 5.23 -16.76
C SER A 415 1.60 4.52 -16.15
N LEU A 416 0.41 4.85 -16.64
CA LEU A 416 -0.85 4.24 -16.22
C LEU A 416 -1.35 3.35 -17.34
N PHE A 417 -1.64 2.09 -17.04
CA PHE A 417 -2.16 1.13 -18.01
C PHE A 417 -3.62 0.82 -17.67
N HIS A 418 -4.49 0.88 -18.67
CA HIS A 418 -5.83 0.38 -18.51
C HIS A 418 -5.79 -1.16 -18.34
N PRO A 419 -6.54 -1.74 -17.38
CA PRO A 419 -6.44 -3.18 -17.07
C PRO A 419 -6.83 -4.11 -18.22
N PHE A 420 -7.89 -3.79 -18.97
CA PHE A 420 -8.41 -4.68 -20.02
C PHE A 420 -8.12 -4.27 -21.46
N PHE A 421 -7.95 -2.98 -21.69
CA PHE A 421 -7.97 -2.42 -23.02
C PHE A 421 -6.60 -1.88 -23.41
N PRO A 422 -6.30 -1.78 -24.72
CA PRO A 422 -5.08 -1.17 -25.23
C PRO A 422 -5.16 0.35 -25.09
N LEU A 423 -5.16 0.84 -23.85
CA LEU A 423 -5.05 2.25 -23.49
C LEU A 423 -4.00 2.40 -22.38
N ALA A 424 -3.09 3.35 -22.55
CA ALA A 424 -2.13 3.73 -21.53
C ALA A 424 -1.84 5.23 -21.60
N LEU A 425 -1.45 5.79 -20.46
CA LEU A 425 -0.99 7.16 -20.32
C LEU A 425 0.47 7.14 -19.91
N SER A 426 1.32 7.93 -20.57
CA SER A 426 2.60 8.35 -20.00
C SER A 426 2.48 9.78 -19.55
N ILE A 427 2.81 10.02 -18.29
CA ILE A 427 2.64 11.31 -17.62
C ILE A 427 4.02 11.78 -17.20
N GLN A 428 4.39 12.97 -17.64
CA GLN A 428 5.62 13.63 -17.26
C GLN A 428 5.27 14.86 -16.42
N GLN A 429 5.70 14.84 -15.17
CA GLN A 429 5.61 15.96 -14.24
C GLN A 429 6.99 16.55 -14.04
N THR A 430 7.13 17.84 -14.32
CA THR A 430 8.34 18.62 -14.02
C THR A 430 7.94 19.73 -13.05
N ASN A 431 8.76 19.99 -12.03
CA ASN A 431 8.51 21.12 -11.13
C ASN A 431 8.35 22.42 -11.94
N MET A 432 7.31 23.20 -11.60
CA MET A 432 6.99 24.50 -12.21
C MET A 432 6.56 24.48 -13.69
N GLN A 433 6.38 23.30 -14.31
CA GLN A 433 5.84 23.17 -15.67
C GLN A 433 4.46 22.49 -15.66
N PRO A 434 3.62 22.71 -16.69
CA PRO A 434 2.40 21.95 -16.84
C PRO A 434 2.70 20.46 -17.03
N THR A 435 1.79 19.63 -16.52
CA THR A 435 1.86 18.18 -16.69
C THR A 435 1.73 17.82 -18.17
N VAL A 436 2.69 17.06 -18.71
CA VAL A 436 2.62 16.59 -20.10
C VAL A 436 2.10 15.17 -20.09
N VAL A 437 1.00 14.92 -20.81
CA VAL A 437 0.40 13.58 -20.93
C VAL A 437 0.49 13.12 -22.38
N ASN A 438 0.92 11.88 -22.58
CA ASN A 438 0.81 11.20 -23.86
C ASN A 438 -0.14 10.01 -23.72
N VAL A 439 -0.97 9.80 -24.73
CA VAL A 439 -1.92 8.69 -24.78
C VAL A 439 -1.43 7.65 -25.77
N HIS A 440 -1.28 6.41 -25.31
CA HIS A 440 -0.93 5.26 -26.12
C HIS A 440 -2.15 4.37 -26.24
N PHE A 441 -2.61 4.11 -27.47
CA PHE A 441 -3.77 3.26 -27.66
C PHE A 441 -3.69 2.41 -28.93
N ARG A 442 -4.62 1.47 -29.05
CA ARG A 442 -4.87 0.73 -30.28
C ARG A 442 -6.33 0.97 -30.70
N ARG A 443 -6.52 1.23 -31.99
CA ARG A 443 -7.84 1.32 -32.61
C ARG A 443 -8.54 -0.04 -32.62
#